data_AF-A0A662KNB4-F1
#
_entry.id   AF-A0A662KNB4-F1
#
_cell.length_a   1.000
_cell.length_b   1.000
_cell.length_c   1.000
_cell.angle_alpha   90.00
_cell.angle_beta   90.00
_cell.angle_gamma   90.00
#
_symmetry.space_group_name_H-M   'P 1'
#
loop_
_entity.id
_entity.type
_entity.pdbx_description
1 polymer ?
#
loop_
_entity_poly.entity_id
_entity_poly.type
_entity_poly.pdbx_seq_one_letter_code
_entity_poly.pdbx_strand_id
1 'polypeptide(L)'
;GAATGTTVSHLSDILHEGKIYAVEISPLSMKKLLELCERRDDIFPILDDANHPERYQHIVPKVDLVYQDISQRNQVDIFVKNCDKFLRKGGEGIIMVKSRSIDVSAKPREIYRRVMKDLGERGYNVKKVIELDPYAKDHACIVVGRS
;
A
#
# COMPACT_ATOMS: atom_id res chain seq x y z
N GLY A 1 5.78 1.48 0.79
CA GLY A 1 6.40 2.16 -0.36
C GLY A 1 5.96 3.60 -0.36
N ALA A 2 6.45 4.37 0.61
CA ALA A 2 6.15 5.80 0.72
C ALA A 2 6.97 6.65 -0.25
N ALA A 3 8.06 6.10 -0.80
CA ALA A 3 9.02 6.77 -1.65
C ALA A 3 9.45 8.11 -1.03
N THR A 4 9.44 9.19 -1.80
CA THR A 4 9.81 10.54 -1.34
C THR A 4 8.66 11.29 -0.68
N GLY A 5 7.52 10.64 -0.43
CA GLY A 5 6.39 11.23 0.30
C GLY A 5 5.34 11.96 -0.54
N THR A 6 5.39 11.95 -1.88
CA THR A 6 4.41 12.68 -2.71
C THR A 6 2.96 12.24 -2.49
N THR A 7 2.69 10.93 -2.49
CA THR A 7 1.34 10.43 -2.18
C THR A 7 1.03 10.61 -0.70
N VAL A 8 2.02 10.43 0.17
CA VAL A 8 1.89 10.56 1.63
C VAL A 8 1.47 11.97 2.02
N SER A 9 2.01 13.01 1.37
CA SER A 9 1.63 14.40 1.65
C SER A 9 0.17 14.68 1.30
N HIS A 10 -0.33 14.13 0.19
CA HIS A 10 -1.74 14.26 -0.16
C HIS A 10 -2.66 13.47 0.76
N LEU A 11 -2.24 12.28 1.22
CA LEU A 11 -2.99 11.55 2.23
C LEU A 11 -3.05 12.33 3.54
N SER A 12 -1.95 12.97 3.94
CA SER A 12 -1.88 13.87 5.09
C SER A 12 -2.82 15.08 4.93
N ASP A 13 -2.91 15.68 3.74
CA ASP A 13 -3.85 16.78 3.47
C ASP A 13 -5.33 16.36 3.61
N ILE A 14 -5.66 15.11 3.24
CA ILE A 14 -7.02 14.56 3.34
C ILE A 14 -7.36 14.17 4.79
N LEU A 15 -6.36 13.78 5.56
CA LEU A 15 -6.51 13.31 6.92
C LEU A 15 -6.69 14.51 7.86
N HIS A 16 -7.91 14.69 8.38
CA HIS A 16 -8.17 15.76 9.35
C HIS A 16 -7.51 15.51 10.71
N GLU A 17 -7.72 14.31 11.27
CA GLU A 17 -7.13 13.86 12.54
C GLU A 17 -6.71 12.40 12.37
N GLY A 18 -5.45 12.10 12.65
CA GLY A 18 -4.93 10.73 12.59
C GLY A 18 -3.41 10.67 12.48
N LYS A 19 -2.92 9.50 12.08
CA LYS A 19 -1.49 9.23 11.92
C LYS A 19 -1.25 8.42 10.65
N ILE A 20 -0.18 8.73 9.94
CA ILE A 20 0.26 7.99 8.76
C ILE A 20 1.61 7.34 9.05
N TYR A 21 1.65 6.00 9.00
CA TYR A 21 2.88 5.24 9.16
C TYR A 21 3.48 4.95 7.78
N ALA A 22 4.49 5.74 7.40
CA ALA A 22 5.05 5.76 6.05
C ALA A 22 6.25 4.82 5.93
N VAL A 23 5.99 3.55 5.54
CA VAL A 23 7.04 2.53 5.37
C VAL A 23 7.74 2.68 4.02
N GLU A 24 9.07 2.81 4.05
CA GLU A 24 9.93 2.87 2.87
C GLU A 24 11.23 2.09 3.08
N ILE A 25 11.70 1.39 2.06
CA ILE A 25 12.91 0.56 2.13
C ILE A 25 14.15 1.33 1.68
N SER A 26 14.00 2.33 0.80
CA SER A 26 15.10 3.08 0.22
C SER A 26 15.59 4.19 1.17
N PRO A 27 16.85 4.13 1.66
CA PRO A 27 17.41 5.20 2.50
C PRO A 27 17.51 6.53 1.75
N LEU A 28 17.67 6.50 0.42
CA LEU A 28 17.72 7.69 -0.42
C LEU A 28 16.36 8.39 -0.46
N SER A 29 15.29 7.63 -0.69
CA SER A 29 13.93 8.18 -0.69
C SER A 29 13.52 8.65 0.70
N MET A 30 13.94 7.92 1.73
CA MET A 30 13.70 8.25 3.13
C MET A 30 14.23 9.62 3.53
N LYS A 31 15.39 10.05 3.02
CA LYS A 31 15.91 11.40 3.29
C LYS A 31 14.91 12.50 2.93
N LYS A 32 14.28 12.40 1.76
CA LYS A 32 13.26 13.35 1.31
C LYS A 32 11.95 13.19 2.07
N LEU A 33 11.59 11.96 2.45
CA LEU A 33 10.42 11.73 3.30
C LEU A 33 10.60 12.39 4.68
N LEU A 34 11.80 12.36 5.27
CA LEU A 34 12.10 13.04 6.53
C LEU A 34 11.92 14.55 6.43
N GLU A 35 12.35 15.19 5.33
CA GLU A 35 12.12 16.62 5.08
C GLU A 35 10.62 16.98 5.05
N LEU A 36 9.77 16.06 4.59
CA LEU A 36 8.31 16.23 4.64
C LEU A 36 7.79 16.11 6.09
N CYS A 37 8.28 15.14 6.85
CA CYS A 37 7.89 14.92 8.24
C CYS A 37 8.32 16.07 9.17
N GLU A 38 9.38 16.82 8.85
CA GLU A 38 9.74 18.05 9.58
C GLU A 38 8.65 19.12 9.54
N ARG A 39 7.75 19.05 8.56
CA ARG A 39 6.67 20.03 8.35
C ARG A 39 5.28 19.47 8.68
N ARG A 40 5.20 18.19 9.05
CA ARG A 40 3.95 17.43 9.18
C ARG A 40 4.05 16.44 10.35
N ASP A 41 3.38 16.79 11.44
CA ASP A 41 3.44 16.03 12.70
C ASP A 41 2.60 14.74 12.69
N ASP A 42 1.78 14.53 11.65
CA ASP A 42 0.92 13.37 11.47
C ASP A 42 1.61 12.22 10.72
N ILE A 43 2.81 12.43 10.17
CA ILE A 43 3.55 11.42 9.39
C ILE A 43 4.70 10.82 10.20
N PHE A 44 4.66 9.50 10.37
CA PHE A 44 5.67 8.70 11.07
C PHE A 44 6.46 7.87 10.04
N PRO A 45 7.68 8.29 9.66
CA PRO A 45 8.48 7.58 8.67
C PRO A 45 9.12 6.32 9.27
N ILE A 46 9.09 5.22 8.52
CA ILE A 46 9.66 3.92 8.94
C ILE A 46 10.59 3.41 7.83
N LEU A 47 11.89 3.32 8.12
CA LEU A 47 12.89 2.78 7.21
C LEU A 47 13.02 1.28 7.40
N ASP A 48 12.22 0.49 6.69
CA ASP A 48 12.24 -0.97 6.77
C ASP A 48 11.64 -1.62 5.52
N ASP A 49 11.81 -2.94 5.39
CA ASP A 49 11.24 -3.72 4.31
C ASP A 49 9.78 -4.13 4.64
N ALA A 50 8.85 -3.68 3.80
CA ALA A 50 7.44 -4.02 3.93
C ALA A 50 7.16 -5.54 3.85
N ASN A 51 8.07 -6.35 3.30
CA ASN A 51 7.97 -7.82 3.31
C ASN A 51 8.01 -8.43 4.72
N HIS A 52 8.52 -7.66 5.70
CA HIS A 52 8.84 -8.06 7.06
C HIS A 52 8.11 -7.21 8.12
N PRO A 53 6.76 -7.21 8.14
CA PRO A 53 5.99 -6.38 9.08
C PRO A 53 6.24 -6.67 10.56
N GLU A 54 6.79 -7.84 10.89
CA GLU A 54 7.27 -8.17 12.22
C GLU A 54 8.37 -7.23 12.74
N ARG A 55 9.17 -6.59 11.87
CA ARG A 55 10.30 -5.75 12.29
C ARG A 55 9.88 -4.39 12.83
N TYR A 56 8.78 -3.84 12.33
CA TYR A 56 8.21 -2.56 12.77
C TYR A 56 6.87 -2.73 13.50
N GLN A 57 6.52 -3.95 13.91
CA GLN A 57 5.27 -4.24 14.60
C GLN A 57 5.09 -3.49 15.94
N HIS A 58 6.20 -3.12 16.57
CA HIS A 58 6.19 -2.39 17.85
C HIS A 58 5.94 -0.88 17.67
N ILE A 59 6.04 -0.39 16.44
CA ILE A 59 5.88 1.02 16.08
C ILE A 59 4.44 1.28 15.59
N VAL A 60 3.88 0.35 14.81
CA VAL A 60 2.60 0.53 14.11
C VAL A 60 1.46 -0.14 14.88
N PRO A 61 0.45 0.61 15.36
CA PRO A 61 -0.74 0.05 15.99
C PRO A 61 -1.69 -0.56 14.94
N LYS A 62 -2.87 -1.00 15.37
CA LYS A 62 -3.94 -1.32 14.42
C LYS A 62 -4.38 -0.06 13.67
N VAL A 63 -4.59 -0.18 12.36
CA VAL A 63 -4.93 0.94 11.46
C VAL A 63 -6.27 0.71 10.76
N ASP A 64 -6.89 1.81 10.35
CA ASP A 64 -8.13 1.85 9.57
C ASP A 64 -7.94 1.52 8.09
N LEU A 65 -6.80 1.93 7.55
CA LEU A 65 -6.49 1.88 6.13
C LEU A 65 -5.06 1.39 5.93
N VAL A 66 -4.86 0.45 5.00
CA VAL A 66 -3.55 0.13 4.45
C VAL A 66 -3.53 0.54 2.98
N TYR A 67 -2.63 1.46 2.62
CA TYR A 67 -2.38 1.85 1.23
C TYR A 67 -1.03 1.29 0.78
N GLN A 68 -1.01 0.56 -0.33
CA GLN A 68 0.22 0.02 -0.91
C GLN A 68 0.43 0.45 -2.35
N ASP A 69 1.58 1.08 -2.60
CA ASP A 69 2.12 1.37 -3.91
C ASP A 69 3.56 0.86 -4.05
N ILE A 70 3.70 -0.48 -4.10
CA ILE A 70 5.00 -1.17 -4.18
C ILE A 70 5.11 -1.87 -5.53
N SER A 71 6.22 -1.63 -6.25
CA SER A 71 6.51 -2.24 -7.55
C SER A 71 7.32 -3.53 -7.41
N GLN A 72 6.75 -4.57 -6.80
CA GLN A 72 7.41 -5.89 -6.66
C GLN A 72 6.54 -7.02 -7.22
N ARG A 73 7.17 -8.14 -7.60
CA ARG A 73 6.47 -9.31 -8.17
C ARG A 73 5.51 -9.94 -7.16
N ASN A 74 5.91 -9.97 -5.89
CA ASN A 74 5.14 -10.51 -4.75
C ASN A 74 4.34 -9.41 -4.00
N GLN A 75 4.00 -8.29 -4.64
CA GLN A 75 3.31 -7.17 -3.99
C GLN A 75 1.99 -7.58 -3.30
N VAL A 76 1.29 -8.60 -3.80
CA VAL A 76 0.05 -9.09 -3.17
C VAL A 76 0.35 -9.74 -1.81
N ASP A 77 1.43 -10.51 -1.72
CA ASP A 77 1.87 -11.12 -0.45
C ASP A 77 2.28 -10.05 0.57
N ILE A 78 3.02 -9.04 0.14
CA ILE A 78 3.43 -7.91 0.99
C ILE A 78 2.20 -7.21 1.56
N PHE A 79 1.22 -6.93 0.69
CA PHE A 79 -0.01 -6.25 1.05
C PHE A 79 -0.79 -7.04 2.09
N VAL A 80 -0.98 -8.34 1.86
CA VAL A 80 -1.71 -9.23 2.75
C VAL A 80 -1.01 -9.34 4.10
N LYS A 81 0.32 -9.56 4.14
CA LYS A 81 1.07 -9.62 5.41
C LYS A 81 0.88 -8.36 6.25
N ASN A 82 0.92 -7.19 5.61
CA ASN A 82 0.71 -5.91 6.29
C ASN A 82 -0.72 -5.73 6.75
N CYS A 83 -1.70 -6.08 5.91
CA CYS A 83 -3.10 -6.05 6.30
C CYS A 83 -3.35 -7.00 7.48
N ASP A 84 -2.92 -8.25 7.41
CA ASP A 84 -3.04 -9.25 8.47
C ASP A 84 -2.49 -8.73 9.80
N LYS A 85 -1.31 -8.10 9.75
CA LYS A 85 -0.63 -7.56 10.92
C LYS A 85 -1.32 -6.31 11.49
N PHE A 86 -1.69 -5.35 10.65
CA PHE A 86 -2.05 -4.00 11.11
C PHE A 86 -3.49 -3.59 10.82
N LEU A 87 -4.11 -4.05 9.74
CA LEU A 87 -5.47 -3.64 9.39
C LEU A 87 -6.48 -4.19 10.40
N ARG A 88 -7.32 -3.32 10.96
CA ARG A 88 -8.39 -3.73 11.89
C ARG A 88 -9.55 -4.39 11.14
N LYS A 89 -10.35 -5.19 11.85
CA LYS A 89 -11.63 -5.68 11.32
C LYS A 89 -12.54 -4.49 11.00
N GLY A 90 -13.23 -4.54 9.87
CA GLY A 90 -14.00 -3.43 9.31
C GLY A 90 -13.16 -2.37 8.58
N GLY A 91 -11.82 -2.46 8.64
CA GLY A 91 -10.91 -1.55 7.92
C GLY A 91 -10.85 -1.84 6.42
N GLU A 92 -10.18 -0.95 5.69
CA GLU A 92 -10.01 -1.03 4.25
C GLU A 92 -8.54 -1.16 3.84
N GLY A 93 -8.33 -1.79 2.69
CA GLY A 93 -7.02 -1.89 2.07
C GLY A 93 -7.09 -1.40 0.63
N ILE A 94 -6.06 -0.70 0.17
CA ILE A 94 -5.92 -0.21 -1.20
C ILE A 94 -4.57 -0.69 -1.73
N ILE A 95 -4.59 -1.41 -2.85
CA ILE A 95 -3.39 -1.88 -3.53
C ILE A 95 -3.34 -1.33 -4.96
N MET A 96 -2.21 -0.68 -5.30
CA MET A 96 -1.90 -0.24 -6.65
C MET A 96 -1.20 -1.36 -7.41
N VAL A 97 -1.97 -2.10 -8.21
CA VAL A 97 -1.50 -3.22 -9.01
C VAL A 97 -0.82 -2.73 -10.27
N LYS A 98 0.50 -2.86 -10.30
CA LYS A 98 1.34 -2.60 -11.48
C LYS A 98 1.54 -3.89 -12.24
N SER A 99 0.72 -4.15 -13.25
CA SER A 99 0.65 -5.48 -13.87
C SER A 99 2.01 -5.93 -14.42
N ARG A 100 2.77 -5.00 -15.01
CA ARG A 100 4.11 -5.25 -15.57
C ARG A 100 5.18 -5.60 -14.55
N SER A 101 5.00 -5.21 -13.27
CA SER A 101 5.91 -5.62 -12.20
C SER A 101 5.66 -7.06 -11.73
N ILE A 102 4.47 -7.61 -12.01
CA ILE A 102 4.09 -8.98 -11.64
C ILE A 102 4.46 -9.95 -12.75
N ASP A 103 4.00 -9.67 -13.98
CA ASP A 103 4.23 -10.50 -15.15
C ASP A 103 4.14 -9.64 -16.43
N VAL A 104 5.26 -9.52 -17.14
CA VAL A 104 5.32 -8.73 -18.38
C VAL A 104 4.64 -9.41 -19.56
N SER A 105 4.51 -10.74 -19.53
CA SER A 105 4.02 -11.56 -20.65
C SER A 105 2.49 -11.70 -20.67
N ALA A 106 1.85 -11.64 -19.51
CA ALA A 106 0.41 -11.76 -19.38
C ALA A 106 -0.34 -10.45 -19.70
N LYS A 107 -1.61 -10.57 -20.07
CA LYS A 107 -2.48 -9.40 -20.29
C LYS A 107 -2.79 -8.73 -18.94
N PRO A 108 -2.78 -7.39 -18.83
CA PRO A 108 -3.03 -6.69 -17.56
C PRO A 108 -4.32 -7.11 -16.85
N ARG A 109 -5.42 -7.23 -17.61
CA ARG A 109 -6.72 -7.69 -17.07
C ARG A 109 -6.70 -9.11 -16.51
N GLU A 110 -5.86 -10.00 -17.04
CA GLU A 110 -5.70 -11.35 -16.48
C GLU A 110 -4.97 -11.29 -15.13
N ILE A 111 -3.96 -10.42 -15.02
CA ILE A 111 -3.25 -10.18 -13.75
C ILE A 111 -4.20 -9.60 -12.72
N TYR A 112 -5.03 -8.60 -13.05
CA TYR A 112 -6.01 -8.03 -12.11
C TYR A 112 -6.98 -9.09 -11.58
N ARG A 113 -7.47 -9.98 -12.46
CA ARG A 113 -8.33 -11.11 -12.05
C ARG A 113 -7.62 -12.08 -11.11
N ARG A 114 -6.35 -12.41 -11.37
CA ARG A 114 -5.55 -13.27 -10.48
C ARG A 114 -5.38 -12.61 -9.12
N VAL A 115 -5.06 -11.32 -9.07
CA VAL A 115 -4.91 -10.56 -7.81
C VAL A 115 -6.22 -10.53 -7.02
N MET A 116 -7.35 -10.24 -7.66
CA MET A 116 -8.66 -10.27 -6.98
C MET A 116 -8.99 -11.63 -6.39
N LYS A 117 -8.71 -12.70 -7.16
CA LYS A 117 -8.93 -14.07 -6.71
C LYS A 117 -8.07 -14.41 -5.48
N ASP A 118 -6.77 -14.10 -5.53
CA ASP A 118 -5.83 -14.33 -4.42
C ASP A 118 -6.27 -13.55 -3.16
N LEU A 119 -6.62 -12.26 -3.29
CA LEU A 119 -7.14 -11.47 -2.17
C LEU A 119 -8.42 -12.08 -1.56
N GLY A 120 -9.33 -12.57 -2.39
CA GLY A 120 -10.54 -13.26 -1.96
C GLY A 120 -10.26 -14.57 -1.21
N GLU A 121 -9.35 -15.39 -1.72
CA GLU A 121 -8.90 -16.64 -1.08
C GLU A 121 -8.23 -16.39 0.28
N ARG A 122 -7.65 -15.20 0.48
CA ARG A 122 -7.06 -14.77 1.75
C ARG A 122 -8.03 -14.03 2.68
N GLY A 123 -9.33 -14.05 2.37
CA GLY A 123 -10.38 -13.52 3.24
C GLY A 123 -10.65 -12.03 3.12
N TYR A 124 -10.14 -11.36 2.09
CA TYR A 124 -10.45 -9.96 1.80
C TYR A 124 -11.60 -9.84 0.80
N ASN A 125 -12.56 -8.96 1.07
CA ASN A 125 -13.66 -8.70 0.15
C ASN A 125 -13.29 -7.59 -0.84
N VAL A 126 -13.26 -7.88 -2.15
CA VAL A 126 -13.00 -6.88 -3.18
C VAL A 126 -14.20 -5.94 -3.32
N LYS A 127 -14.02 -4.68 -2.93
CA LYS A 127 -15.06 -3.64 -2.97
C LYS A 127 -15.11 -2.90 -4.30
N LYS A 128 -13.93 -2.59 -4.87
CA LYS A 128 -13.83 -1.79 -6.09
C LYS A 128 -12.56 -2.12 -6.85
N VAL A 129 -12.63 -2.01 -8.18
CA VAL A 129 -11.50 -2.14 -9.10
C VAL A 129 -11.58 -1.00 -10.08
N ILE A 130 -10.48 -0.26 -10.24
CA ILE A 130 -10.40 0.90 -11.11
C ILE A 130 -9.15 0.75 -11.97
N GLU A 131 -9.31 0.52 -13.27
CA GLU A 131 -8.21 0.67 -14.22
C GLU A 131 -7.80 2.15 -14.29
N LEU A 132 -6.50 2.44 -14.22
CA LEU A 132 -6.00 3.82 -14.13
C LEU A 132 -5.65 4.44 -15.50
N ASP A 133 -5.97 3.76 -16.59
CA ASP A 133 -5.84 4.28 -17.95
C ASP A 133 -6.80 5.49 -18.14
N PRO A 134 -6.36 6.60 -18.77
CA PRO A 134 -5.08 6.81 -19.48
C PRO A 134 -3.93 7.36 -18.62
N TYR A 135 -4.15 7.63 -17.33
CA TYR A 135 -3.17 8.30 -16.46
C TYR A 135 -1.98 7.39 -16.08
N ALA A 136 -2.26 6.10 -15.87
CA ALA A 136 -1.24 5.08 -15.63
C ALA A 136 -1.58 3.80 -16.40
N LYS A 137 -0.91 3.62 -17.55
CA LYS A 137 -1.10 2.45 -18.42
C LYS A 137 -0.73 1.16 -17.69
N ASP A 138 -1.51 0.11 -17.88
CA ASP A 138 -1.30 -1.22 -17.27
C ASP A 138 -1.32 -1.21 -15.73
N HIS A 139 -1.96 -0.21 -15.11
CA HIS A 139 -2.17 -0.11 -13.67
C HIS A 139 -3.65 -0.22 -13.30
N ALA A 140 -3.92 -0.81 -12.12
CA ALA A 140 -5.24 -0.81 -11.51
C ALA A 140 -5.15 -0.51 -10.01
N CYS A 141 -6.09 0.27 -9.50
CA CYS A 141 -6.36 0.43 -8.07
C CYS A 141 -7.42 -0.60 -7.66
N ILE A 142 -7.11 -1.42 -6.65
CA ILE A 142 -8.05 -2.38 -6.07
C ILE A 142 -8.28 -2.01 -4.61
N VAL A 143 -9.55 -1.83 -4.25
CA VAL A 143 -10.01 -1.55 -2.89
C VAL A 143 -10.62 -2.82 -2.30
N VAL A 144 -10.18 -3.19 -1.09
CA VAL A 144 -10.69 -4.34 -0.35
C VAL A 144 -11.19 -3.93 1.03
N GLY A 145 -12.13 -4.69 1.59
CA GLY A 145 -12.53 -4.63 2.99
C GLY A 145 -12.07 -5.86 3.77
N ARG A 146 -11.73 -5.66 5.05
CA ARG A 146 -11.50 -6.75 6.00
C ARG A 146 -12.74 -7.01 6.83
N SER A 147 -13.28 -8.22 6.75
CA SER A 147 -14.42 -8.68 7.57
C SER A 147 -14.02 -9.04 9.01
#